data_AF-A0A943C646-F1
#
_entry.id   AF-A0A943C646-F1
#
_cell.length_a   1.000
_cell.length_b   1.000
_cell.length_c   1.000
_cell.angle_alpha   90.00
_cell.angle_beta   90.00
_cell.angle_gamma   90.00
#
_symmetry.space_group_name_H-M   'P 1'
#
loop_
_entity.id
_entity.type
_entity.pdbx_description
1 polymer ?
#
loop_
_entity_poly.entity_id
_entity_poly.type
_entity_poly.pdbx_seq_one_letter_code
_entity_poly.pdbx_strand_id
1 'polypeptide(L)'
;MKRWIWLLLLCAMLAGCSKKEEEPERTALEYTVVTAENLPEELAQLIENQKENECRLTYEADGYLYIVRGYGKQETGGYSISVEECSMLENTVYVSTTLIGPARKKEIKQIESYPFIVLKIKQTDKEVSFA
;
A
#
# COMPACT_ATOMS: atom_id res chain seq x y z
N MET A 1 24.68 -55.98 17.86
CA MET A 1 24.11 -54.79 18.53
C MET A 1 24.50 -53.45 17.87
N LYS A 2 24.81 -53.40 16.57
CA LYS A 2 25.41 -52.21 15.91
C LYS A 2 24.53 -51.59 14.80
N ARG A 3 23.32 -52.12 14.59
CA ARG A 3 22.35 -51.64 13.58
C ARG A 3 21.36 -50.60 14.12
N TRP A 4 21.25 -50.45 15.44
CA TRP A 4 20.32 -49.51 16.08
C TRP A 4 20.93 -48.11 16.28
N ILE A 5 22.27 -48.02 16.26
CA ILE A 5 23.02 -46.76 16.42
C ILE A 5 22.85 -45.86 15.18
N TRP A 6 22.64 -46.44 13.99
CA TRP A 6 22.43 -45.68 12.75
C TRP A 6 21.02 -45.11 12.61
N LEU A 7 20.03 -45.66 13.33
CA LEU A 7 18.65 -45.17 13.30
C LEU A 7 18.43 -43.99 14.26
N LEU A 8 19.19 -43.89 15.35
CA LEU A 8 19.13 -42.76 16.28
C LEU A 8 19.76 -41.48 15.72
N LEU A 9 20.68 -41.60 14.76
CA LEU A 9 21.32 -40.45 14.11
C LEU A 9 20.47 -39.81 13.00
N LEU A 10 19.40 -40.48 12.54
CA LEU A 10 18.52 -39.99 11.49
C LEU A 10 17.37 -39.11 12.02
N CYS A 11 17.01 -39.23 13.31
CA CYS A 11 15.92 -38.45 13.91
C CYS A 11 16.35 -37.05 14.41
N ALA A 12 17.64 -36.72 14.41
CA ALA A 12 18.14 -35.44 14.93
C ALA A 12 18.08 -34.28 13.90
N MET A 13 17.76 -34.55 12.63
CA MET A 13 17.77 -33.54 11.56
C MET A 13 16.40 -32.91 11.23
N LEU A 14 15.36 -33.15 12.02
CA LEU A 14 14.01 -32.62 11.77
C LEU A 14 13.53 -31.60 12.79
N ALA A 15 14.44 -31.02 13.60
CA ALA A 15 14.14 -29.81 14.35
C ALA A 15 14.34 -28.57 13.44
N GLY A 16 13.52 -28.47 12.40
CA GLY A 16 13.38 -27.22 11.64
C GLY A 16 12.70 -26.19 12.53
N CYS A 17 13.47 -25.42 13.29
CA CYS A 17 12.99 -24.17 13.86
C CYS A 17 12.68 -23.22 12.70
N SER A 18 11.41 -23.10 12.32
CA SER A 18 10.93 -21.91 11.63
C SER A 18 11.14 -20.72 12.57
N LYS A 19 12.32 -20.10 12.50
CA LYS A 19 12.49 -18.75 13.01
C LYS A 19 11.54 -17.91 12.15
N LYS A 20 10.42 -17.47 12.73
CA LYS A 20 9.71 -16.32 12.19
C LYS A 20 10.72 -15.19 12.26
N GLU A 21 11.26 -14.78 11.12
CA GLU A 21 11.92 -13.49 11.03
C GLU A 21 10.89 -12.46 11.52
N GLU A 22 11.19 -11.81 12.64
CA GLU A 22 10.41 -10.66 13.07
C GLU A 22 10.63 -9.61 11.99
N GLU A 23 9.55 -9.23 11.29
CA GLU A 23 9.65 -8.11 10.36
C GLU A 23 10.15 -6.89 11.14
N PRO A 24 11.15 -6.17 10.61
CA PRO A 24 11.70 -5.01 11.30
C PRO A 24 10.58 -4.00 11.61
N GLU A 25 10.56 -3.52 12.85
CA GLU A 25 9.53 -2.59 13.34
C GLU A 25 9.59 -1.28 12.53
N ARG A 26 8.53 -1.00 11.76
CA ARG A 26 8.40 0.23 10.97
C ARG A 26 7.83 1.35 11.85
N THR A 27 8.35 2.56 11.68
CA THR A 27 7.87 3.74 12.40
C THR A 27 6.71 4.38 11.65
N ALA A 28 5.57 4.61 12.31
CA ALA A 28 4.44 5.31 11.69
C ALA A 28 4.83 6.72 11.23
N LEU A 29 4.43 7.10 10.03
CA LEU A 29 4.64 8.44 9.49
C LEU A 29 3.40 9.30 9.67
N GLU A 30 3.59 10.57 9.97
CA GLU A 30 2.51 11.56 9.90
C GLU A 30 2.19 11.86 8.43
N TYR A 31 0.91 11.77 8.09
CA TYR A 31 0.41 12.09 6.76
C TYR A 31 -0.96 12.76 6.85
N THR A 32 -1.34 13.41 5.76
CA THR A 32 -2.70 13.92 5.56
C THR A 32 -3.27 13.36 4.27
N VAL A 33 -4.59 13.15 4.23
CA VAL A 33 -5.29 12.80 2.99
C VAL A 33 -5.72 14.09 2.29
N VAL A 34 -5.25 14.31 1.07
CA VAL A 34 -5.56 15.50 0.29
C VAL A 34 -6.81 15.27 -0.53
N THR A 35 -7.76 16.20 -0.46
CA THR A 35 -8.95 16.19 -1.31
C THR A 35 -8.61 16.66 -2.72
N ALA A 36 -9.37 16.23 -3.73
CA ALA A 36 -9.12 16.56 -5.14
C ALA A 36 -9.02 18.08 -5.39
N GLU A 37 -9.80 18.88 -4.67
CA GLU A 37 -9.84 20.35 -4.76
C GLU A 37 -8.55 21.04 -4.26
N ASN A 38 -7.77 20.36 -3.42
CA ASN A 38 -6.55 20.88 -2.81
C ASN A 38 -5.27 20.32 -3.45
N LEU A 39 -5.39 19.58 -4.55
CA LEU A 39 -4.23 19.06 -5.28
C LEU A 39 -3.56 20.16 -6.10
N PRO A 40 -2.23 20.15 -6.22
CA PRO A 40 -1.54 20.91 -7.26
C PRO A 40 -2.15 20.60 -8.64
N GLU A 41 -2.34 21.63 -9.47
CA GLU A 41 -3.05 21.50 -10.74
C GLU A 41 -2.42 20.45 -11.67
N GLU A 42 -1.08 20.45 -11.79
CA GLU A 42 -0.35 19.48 -12.58
C GLU A 42 -0.54 18.04 -12.07
N LEU A 43 -0.57 17.84 -10.75
CA LEU A 43 -0.81 16.53 -10.15
C LEU A 43 -2.23 16.05 -10.42
N ALA A 44 -3.23 16.94 -10.31
CA ALA A 44 -4.62 16.61 -10.62
C ALA A 44 -4.77 16.19 -12.10
N GLN A 45 -4.12 16.90 -13.02
CA GLN A 45 -4.09 16.54 -14.44
C GLN A 45 -3.39 15.19 -14.68
N LEU A 46 -2.28 14.91 -13.98
CA LEU A 46 -1.56 13.64 -14.09
C LEU A 46 -2.43 12.46 -13.65
N ILE A 47 -3.15 12.61 -12.54
CA ILE A 47 -4.10 11.61 -12.03
C ILE A 47 -5.22 11.39 -13.05
N GLU A 48 -5.82 12.46 -13.55
CA GLU A 48 -6.90 12.41 -14.52
C GLU A 48 -6.49 11.68 -15.82
N ASN A 49 -5.28 11.94 -16.31
CA ASN A 49 -4.74 11.28 -17.51
C ASN A 49 -4.47 9.79 -17.33
N GLN A 50 -4.21 9.34 -16.10
CA GLN A 50 -3.88 7.95 -15.80
C GLN A 50 -5.05 7.15 -15.19
N LYS A 51 -6.18 7.81 -14.89
CA LYS A 51 -7.28 7.27 -14.08
C LYS A 51 -7.89 5.96 -14.60
N GLU A 52 -7.81 5.70 -15.91
CA GLU A 52 -8.36 4.48 -16.51
C GLU A 52 -7.68 3.22 -15.97
N ASN A 53 -6.38 3.31 -15.66
CA ASN A 53 -5.59 2.21 -15.14
C ASN A 53 -5.22 2.43 -13.68
N GLU A 54 -4.77 1.35 -13.03
CA GLU A 54 -4.10 1.50 -11.75
C GLU A 54 -2.86 2.39 -11.88
N CYS A 55 -2.72 3.37 -10.97
CA CYS A 55 -1.55 4.24 -10.93
C CYS A 55 -0.97 4.28 -9.52
N ARG A 56 0.36 4.32 -9.46
CA ARG A 56 1.17 4.47 -8.26
C ARG A 56 2.27 5.46 -8.62
N LEU A 57 2.24 6.66 -8.07
CA LEU A 57 3.23 7.67 -8.38
C LEU A 57 3.45 8.60 -7.19
N THR A 58 4.56 9.33 -7.25
CA THR A 58 4.89 10.39 -6.31
C THR A 58 5.01 11.72 -7.06
N TYR A 59 4.72 12.82 -6.36
CA TYR A 59 4.86 14.17 -6.89
C TYR A 59 5.35 15.10 -5.78
N GLU A 60 6.36 15.91 -6.08
CA GLU A 60 6.95 16.84 -5.11
C GLU A 60 6.50 18.26 -5.42
N ALA A 61 5.91 18.93 -4.45
CA ALA A 61 5.54 20.34 -4.53
C ALA A 61 5.44 20.97 -3.15
N ASP A 62 5.75 22.26 -3.05
CA ASP A 62 5.56 23.08 -1.85
C ASP A 62 6.23 22.53 -0.57
N GLY A 63 7.33 21.79 -0.70
CA GLY A 63 8.02 21.17 0.45
C GLY A 63 7.37 19.87 0.95
N TYR A 64 6.50 19.27 0.15
CA TYR A 64 5.80 18.03 0.47
C TYR A 64 5.93 16.99 -0.64
N LEU A 65 5.85 15.73 -0.23
CA LEU A 65 5.72 14.59 -1.12
C LEU A 65 4.25 14.13 -1.13
N TYR A 66 3.67 14.11 -2.32
CA TYR A 66 2.32 13.61 -2.59
C TYR A 66 2.44 12.19 -3.13
N ILE A 67 1.91 11.21 -2.40
CA ILE A 67 1.93 9.80 -2.76
C ILE A 67 0.54 9.43 -3.26
N VAL A 68 0.44 9.09 -4.54
CA VAL A 68 -0.82 8.80 -5.23
C VAL A 68 -1.00 7.30 -5.38
N ARG A 69 -2.18 6.83 -5.02
CA ARG A 69 -2.69 5.50 -5.41
C ARG A 69 -4.03 5.66 -6.12
N GLY A 70 -4.07 5.32 -7.40
CA GLY A 70 -5.29 5.14 -8.18
C GLY A 70 -5.57 3.66 -8.45
N TYR A 71 -6.83 3.27 -8.40
CA TYR A 71 -7.28 1.88 -8.61
C TYR A 71 -7.93 1.63 -9.98
N GLY A 72 -7.71 2.55 -10.93
CA GLY A 72 -8.28 2.43 -12.26
C GLY A 72 -9.79 2.57 -12.28
N LYS A 73 -10.36 2.26 -13.45
CA LYS A 73 -11.80 2.23 -13.67
C LYS A 73 -12.48 1.14 -12.84
N GLN A 74 -13.57 1.50 -12.17
CA GLN A 74 -14.50 0.61 -11.49
C GLN A 74 -15.87 0.70 -12.16
N GLU A 75 -16.58 -0.42 -12.28
CA GLU A 75 -17.87 -0.50 -12.99
C GLU A 75 -18.99 0.30 -12.32
N THR A 76 -18.84 0.60 -11.03
CA THR A 76 -19.87 1.28 -10.24
C THR A 76 -19.28 2.33 -9.31
N GLY A 77 -20.15 3.16 -8.73
CA GLY A 77 -19.77 4.07 -7.66
C GLY A 77 -19.89 3.43 -6.27
N GLY A 78 -19.45 4.17 -5.25
CA GLY A 78 -19.58 3.76 -3.84
C GLY A 78 -18.40 2.96 -3.29
N TYR A 79 -17.29 2.95 -4.00
CA TYR A 79 -16.01 2.47 -3.47
C TYR A 79 -15.42 3.48 -2.48
N SER A 80 -14.67 2.97 -1.51
CA SER A 80 -13.87 3.75 -0.58
C SER A 80 -12.45 3.18 -0.49
N ILE A 81 -11.47 4.01 -0.13
CA ILE A 81 -10.08 3.56 0.04
C ILE A 81 -9.71 3.71 1.51
N SER A 82 -9.13 2.66 2.08
CA SER A 82 -8.57 2.66 3.44
C SER A 82 -7.06 2.69 3.37
N VAL A 83 -6.42 3.49 4.24
CA VAL A 83 -4.97 3.51 4.42
C VAL A 83 -4.64 2.51 5.52
N GLU A 84 -4.02 1.40 5.14
CA GLU A 84 -3.62 0.35 6.08
C GLU A 84 -2.24 0.67 6.67
N GLU A 85 -1.38 1.32 5.88
CA GLU A 85 -0.04 1.67 6.30
C GLU A 85 0.43 2.97 5.64
N CYS A 86 1.01 3.84 6.46
CA CYS A 86 1.94 4.87 6.04
C CYS A 86 3.04 4.91 7.10
N SER A 87 4.16 4.26 6.82
CA SER A 87 5.25 4.05 7.77
C SER A 87 6.60 4.23 7.08
N MET A 88 7.67 4.26 7.87
CA MET A 88 9.02 4.27 7.36
C MET A 88 9.91 3.29 8.10
N LEU A 89 10.87 2.75 7.36
CA LEU A 89 12.00 2.00 7.89
C LEU A 89 13.21 2.31 7.02
N GLU A 90 14.33 2.63 7.65
CA GLU A 90 15.58 3.00 6.96
C GLU A 90 15.34 4.08 5.89
N ASN A 91 15.55 3.74 4.61
CA ASN A 91 15.43 4.66 3.47
C ASN A 91 14.12 4.49 2.68
N THR A 92 13.12 3.83 3.27
CA THR A 92 11.88 3.49 2.56
C THR A 92 10.66 3.95 3.33
N VAL A 93 9.76 4.62 2.62
CA VAL A 93 8.38 4.92 3.02
C VAL A 93 7.50 3.79 2.49
N TYR A 94 6.80 3.09 3.38
CA TYR A 94 5.86 2.04 3.03
C TYR A 94 4.45 2.58 3.03
N VAL A 95 3.74 2.38 1.92
CA VAL A 95 2.34 2.77 1.77
C VAL A 95 1.51 1.56 1.37
N SER A 96 0.51 1.24 2.18
CA SER A 96 -0.47 0.20 1.89
C SER A 96 -1.88 0.78 1.94
N THR A 97 -2.68 0.44 0.95
CA THR A 97 -4.06 0.91 0.82
C THR A 97 -4.95 -0.20 0.29
N THR A 98 -6.18 -0.24 0.77
CA THR A 98 -7.19 -1.22 0.36
C THR A 98 -8.37 -0.53 -0.31
N LEU A 99 -8.76 -1.01 -1.49
CA LEU A 99 -10.00 -0.62 -2.14
C LEU A 99 -11.15 -1.44 -1.56
N ILE A 100 -12.14 -0.75 -0.98
CA ILE A 100 -13.32 -1.34 -0.38
C ILE A 100 -14.50 -1.10 -1.32
N GLY A 101 -15.11 -2.18 -1.78
CA GLY A 101 -16.28 -2.13 -2.67
C GLY A 101 -17.56 -1.66 -1.97
N PRO A 102 -18.55 -1.19 -2.74
CA PRO A 102 -19.84 -0.75 -2.22
C PRO A 102 -20.58 -1.86 -1.46
N ALA A 103 -21.30 -1.49 -0.40
CA ALA A 103 -22.10 -2.43 0.37
C ALA A 103 -23.23 -3.03 -0.48
N ARG A 104 -23.37 -4.37 -0.47
CA ARG A 104 -24.34 -5.15 -1.27
C ARG A 104 -25.82 -4.76 -1.11
N LYS A 105 -26.16 -3.94 -0.10
CA LYS A 105 -27.55 -3.56 0.24
C LYS A 105 -27.93 -2.13 -0.16
N LYS A 106 -27.01 -1.35 -0.74
CA LYS A 106 -27.35 -0.03 -1.30
C LYS A 106 -27.73 -0.18 -2.76
N GLU A 107 -28.67 0.62 -3.25
CA GLU A 107 -28.83 0.81 -4.70
C GLU A 107 -27.51 1.36 -5.24
N ILE A 108 -26.75 0.51 -5.92
CA ILE A 108 -25.48 0.89 -6.52
C ILE A 108 -25.81 1.54 -7.84
N LYS A 109 -25.47 2.83 -7.98
CA LYS A 109 -25.52 3.50 -9.27
C LYS A 109 -24.48 2.84 -10.18
N GLN A 110 -24.93 2.32 -11.32
CA GLN A 110 -24.06 1.85 -12.40
C GLN A 110 -23.47 3.04 -13.16
N ILE A 111 -22.66 3.82 -12.45
CA ILE A 111 -21.88 4.92 -12.98
C ILE A 111 -20.43 4.54 -12.72
N GLU A 112 -19.64 4.54 -13.79
CA GLU A 112 -18.22 4.25 -13.73
C GLU A 112 -17.53 5.21 -12.75
N SER A 113 -16.62 4.68 -11.94
CA SER A 113 -15.87 5.49 -10.97
C SER A 113 -14.37 5.23 -11.07
N TYR A 114 -13.59 6.19 -10.58
CA TYR A 114 -12.13 6.20 -10.67
C TYR A 114 -11.54 6.52 -9.30
N PRO A 115 -11.61 5.58 -8.33
CA PRO A 115 -11.19 5.84 -6.97
C PRO A 115 -9.67 6.03 -6.89
N PHE A 116 -9.26 7.14 -6.28
CA PHE A 116 -7.87 7.43 -5.97
C PHE A 116 -7.74 8.07 -4.57
N ILE A 117 -6.56 7.97 -3.99
CA ILE A 117 -6.19 8.62 -2.75
C ILE A 117 -4.81 9.28 -2.92
N VAL A 118 -4.64 10.43 -2.28
CA VAL A 118 -3.35 11.15 -2.23
C VAL A 118 -2.97 11.38 -0.78
N LEU A 119 -1.87 10.77 -0.37
CA LEU A 119 -1.26 11.01 0.94
C LEU A 119 -0.22 12.12 0.79
N LYS A 120 -0.29 13.13 1.64
CA LYS A 120 0.69 14.21 1.71
C LYS A 120 1.51 14.06 2.97
N ILE A 121 2.82 13.89 2.77
CA ILE A 121 3.83 13.84 3.84
C ILE A 121 4.85 14.95 3.64
N LYS A 122 5.63 15.26 4.68
CA LYS A 122 6.78 16.15 4.54
C LYS A 122 7.74 15.58 3.50
N GLN A 123 8.29 16.45 2.65
CA GLN A 123 9.25 16.03 1.62
C GLN A 123 10.42 15.25 2.23
N THR A 124 10.82 14.19 1.53
CA THR A 124 11.88 13.27 1.95
C THR A 124 12.51 12.63 0.72
N ASP A 125 13.82 12.37 0.78
CA ASP A 125 14.57 11.69 -0.29
C ASP A 125 14.47 10.15 -0.21
N LYS A 126 13.59 9.64 0.67
CA LYS A 126 13.35 8.20 0.86
C LYS A 126 12.57 7.63 -0.33
N GLU A 127 12.85 6.37 -0.66
CA GLU A 127 12.09 5.64 -1.68
C GLU A 127 10.67 5.35 -1.19
N VAL A 128 9.66 5.45 -2.06
CA VAL A 128 8.30 5.05 -1.74
C VAL A 128 8.02 3.65 -2.27
N SER A 129 7.74 2.73 -1.36
CA SER A 129 7.33 1.36 -1.67
C SER A 129 5.83 1.19 -1.44
N PHE A 130 5.14 0.70 -2.47
CA PHE A 130 3.71 0.40 -2.40
C PHE A 130 3.52 -1.09 -2.17
N ALA A 131 2.79 -1.46 -1.12
CA ALA A 131 2.34 -2.83 -0.91
C ALA A 131 1.27 -3.29 -1.93
#